data_AF-A0A225DEP0-F1
#
_entry.id   AF-A0A225DEP0-F1
#
_cell.length_a   1.000
_cell.length_b   1.000
_cell.length_c   1.000
_cell.angle_alpha   90.00
_cell.angle_beta   90.00
_cell.angle_gamma   90.00
#
_symmetry.space_group_name_H-M   'P 1'
#
loop_
_entity.id
_entity.type
_entity.pdbx_description
1 polymer ?
#
loop_
_entity_poly.entity_id
_entity_poly.type
_entity_poly.pdbx_seq_one_letter_code
_entity_poly.pdbx_strand_id
1 'polypeptide(L)'
;MVTNLRLLSFAPAQATFEYRYLGIPYVAVLAFQGHRSSVGLFSNIEFPRLCLPRHVTEAMEAANLRLDGLSLIAVDMDDATRIVIDGNGKTSDMTPQRFAKTLETMASLITSWDNGLLGLGYCLA
;
A
#
# COMPACT_ATOMS: atom_id res chain seq x y z
N MET A 1 -20.59 11.32 7.80
CA MET A 1 -19.72 10.20 7.35
C MET A 1 -18.46 10.85 6.83
N VAL A 2 -17.35 10.82 7.59
CA VAL A 2 -16.09 11.39 7.11
C VAL A 2 -15.57 10.42 6.07
N THR A 3 -15.67 10.78 4.79
CA THR A 3 -15.25 9.92 3.69
C THR A 3 -13.73 9.96 3.65
N ASN A 4 -13.08 8.99 4.32
CA ASN A 4 -11.64 8.80 4.31
C ASN A 4 -11.10 8.33 2.95
N LEU A 5 -11.93 8.32 1.90
CA LEU A 5 -11.60 7.81 0.58
C LEU A 5 -12.10 8.77 -0.50
N ARG A 6 -11.21 9.18 -1.40
CA ARG A 6 -11.51 10.04 -2.54
C ARG A 6 -10.98 9.38 -3.82
N LEU A 7 -11.85 9.18 -4.82
CA LEU A 7 -11.44 8.66 -6.13
C LEU A 7 -10.54 9.68 -6.84
N LEU A 8 -9.38 9.23 -7.32
CA LEU A 8 -8.42 10.03 -8.09
C LEU A 8 -8.51 9.71 -9.58
N SER A 9 -8.56 8.43 -9.94
CA SER A 9 -8.66 7.98 -11.33
C SER A 9 -9.38 6.65 -11.43
N PHE A 10 -9.99 6.41 -12.59
CA PHE A 10 -10.70 5.18 -12.91
C PHE A 10 -10.40 4.74 -14.34
N ALA A 11 -9.99 3.49 -14.50
CA ALA A 11 -9.69 2.83 -15.75
C ALA A 11 -10.39 1.45 -15.77
N PRO A 12 -10.56 0.80 -16.95
CA PRO A 12 -11.36 -0.43 -17.08
C PRO A 12 -10.99 -1.59 -16.14
N ALA A 13 -9.74 -1.64 -15.66
CA ALA A 13 -9.24 -2.69 -14.77
C ALA A 13 -8.62 -2.15 -13.48
N GLN A 14 -8.70 -0.84 -13.22
CA GLN A 14 -8.00 -0.22 -12.10
C GLN A 14 -8.69 1.06 -11.63
N ALA A 15 -8.80 1.22 -10.32
CA ALA A 15 -9.20 2.47 -9.68
C ALA A 15 -8.13 2.94 -8.71
N THR A 16 -7.83 4.22 -8.70
CA THR A 16 -6.87 4.83 -7.77
C THR A 16 -7.59 5.80 -6.86
N PHE A 17 -7.24 5.80 -5.58
CA PHE A 17 -7.88 6.58 -4.53
C PHE A 17 -6.85 7.28 -3.66
N GLU A 18 -7.19 8.44 -3.13
CA GLU A 18 -6.57 9.00 -1.93
C GLU A 18 -7.34 8.42 -0.73
N TYR A 19 -6.63 7.71 0.14
CA TYR A 19 -7.15 7.21 1.41
C TYR A 19 -6.51 7.97 2.56
N ARG A 20 -7.31 8.49 3.51
CA ARG A 20 -6.82 9.22 4.69
C ARG A 20 -6.93 8.36 5.94
N TYR A 21 -5.80 8.07 6.55
CA TYR A 21 -5.71 7.34 7.80
C TYR A 21 -5.06 8.22 8.86
N LEU A 22 -5.77 8.49 9.97
CA LEU A 22 -5.32 9.40 11.03
C LEU A 22 -4.85 10.78 10.52
N GLY A 23 -5.48 11.27 9.44
CA GLY A 23 -5.14 12.55 8.80
C GLY A 23 -4.02 12.49 7.75
N ILE A 24 -3.29 11.37 7.67
CA ILE A 24 -2.22 11.14 6.69
C ILE A 24 -2.82 10.60 5.39
N PRO A 25 -2.57 11.25 4.23
CA PRO A 25 -3.02 10.75 2.95
C PRO A 25 -2.11 9.62 2.45
N TYR A 26 -2.71 8.62 1.81
CA TYR A 26 -2.07 7.49 1.16
C TYR A 26 -2.68 7.29 -0.21
N VAL A 27 -1.86 6.83 -1.16
CA VAL A 27 -2.37 6.40 -2.47
C VAL A 27 -2.76 4.92 -2.36
N ALA A 28 -4.02 4.63 -2.68
CA ALA A 28 -4.55 3.28 -2.76
C ALA A 28 -4.91 2.93 -4.20
N VAL A 29 -4.67 1.69 -4.60
CA VAL A 29 -5.04 1.15 -5.90
C VAL A 29 -5.89 -0.09 -5.69
N LEU A 30 -6.99 -0.19 -6.43
CA LEU A 30 -7.78 -1.40 -6.57
C LEU A 30 -7.65 -1.85 -8.03
N ALA A 31 -7.06 -3.01 -8.26
CA ALA A 31 -6.95 -3.59 -9.60
C ALA A 31 -7.80 -4.85 -9.72
N PHE A 32 -8.45 -5.01 -10.88
CA PHE A 32 -9.29 -6.14 -11.22
C PHE A 32 -8.64 -6.95 -12.33
N GLN A 33 -8.37 -8.23 -12.05
CA GLN A 33 -7.73 -9.18 -12.95
C GLN A 33 -8.66 -10.39 -13.16
N GLY A 34 -9.88 -10.10 -13.62
CA GLY A 34 -10.92 -11.11 -13.81
C GLY A 34 -11.38 -11.72 -12.48
N HIS A 35 -11.00 -12.98 -12.21
CA HIS A 35 -11.40 -13.69 -10.99
C HIS A 35 -10.60 -13.29 -9.74
N ARG A 36 -9.51 -12.54 -9.90
CA ARG A 36 -8.74 -11.98 -8.79
C ARG A 36 -8.80 -10.46 -8.78
N SER A 37 -8.78 -9.90 -7.58
CA SER A 37 -8.61 -8.46 -7.36
C SER A 37 -7.47 -8.23 -6.39
N SER A 38 -6.73 -7.14 -6.61
CA SER A 38 -5.66 -6.70 -5.72
C SER A 38 -5.99 -5.33 -5.15
N VAL A 39 -5.60 -5.11 -3.90
CA VAL A 39 -5.62 -3.81 -3.26
C VAL A 39 -4.19 -3.49 -2.87
N GLY A 40 -3.66 -2.39 -3.38
CA GLY A 40 -2.35 -1.87 -3.02
C GLY A 40 -2.49 -0.58 -2.23
N LEU A 41 -1.69 -0.40 -1.18
CA LEU A 41 -1.53 0.87 -0.47
C LEU A 41 -0.05 1.26 -0.47
N PHE A 42 0.26 2.43 -1.02
CA PHE A 42 1.63 2.91 -1.21
C PHE A 42 2.15 3.65 0.02
N SER A 43 3.41 3.43 0.37
CA SER A 43 4.15 4.23 1.35
C SER A 43 4.27 5.68 0.91
N ASN A 44 4.39 6.58 1.88
CA ASN A 44 4.73 7.97 1.60
C ASN A 44 6.25 8.22 1.55
N ILE A 45 7.03 7.22 1.95
CA ILE A 45 8.50 7.26 1.83
C ILE A 45 8.91 6.74 0.45
N GLU A 46 9.83 7.49 -0.16
CA GLU A 46 10.44 7.19 -1.44
C GLU A 46 11.90 6.84 -1.27
N PHE A 47 12.37 5.89 -2.07
CA PHE A 47 13.77 5.57 -2.23
C PHE A 47 14.21 5.97 -3.63
N PRO A 48 15.49 6.33 -3.84
CA PRO A 48 16.01 6.49 -5.19
C PRO A 48 15.76 5.21 -5.98
N ARG A 49 15.46 5.36 -7.26
CA ARG A 49 15.12 4.24 -8.14
C ARG A 49 16.13 3.08 -8.05
N LEU A 50 15.62 1.86 -7.92
CA LEU A 50 16.39 0.61 -7.77
C LEU A 50 17.31 0.58 -6.53
N CYS A 51 17.19 1.55 -5.62
CA CYS A 51 18.04 1.69 -4.44
C CYS A 51 17.23 1.48 -3.17
N LEU A 52 16.73 0.26 -2.97
CA LEU A 52 16.22 -0.15 -1.66
C LEU A 52 17.40 -0.58 -0.77
N PRO A 53 17.58 0.02 0.42
CA PRO A 53 18.64 -0.38 1.34
C PRO A 53 18.44 -1.83 1.77
N ARG A 54 19.54 -2.61 1.84
CA ARG A 54 19.50 -4.05 2.18
C ARG A 54 18.72 -4.34 3.46
N HIS A 55 18.90 -3.54 4.51
CA HIS A 55 18.20 -3.72 5.78
C HIS A 55 16.69 -3.51 5.68
N VAL A 56 16.23 -2.67 4.74
CA VAL A 56 14.80 -2.47 4.46
C VAL A 56 14.25 -3.72 3.79
N THR A 57 14.96 -4.27 2.79
CA THR A 57 14.57 -5.51 2.13
C THR A 57 14.50 -6.68 3.11
N GLU A 58 15.52 -6.86 3.96
CA GLU A 58 15.55 -7.91 4.98
C GLU A 58 14.39 -7.75 6.00
N ALA A 59 14.08 -6.51 6.40
CA ALA A 59 12.95 -6.24 7.28
C ALA A 59 11.60 -6.55 6.61
N MET A 60 11.45 -6.24 5.31
CA MET A 60 10.23 -6.56 4.55
C MET A 60 10.04 -8.07 4.44
N GLU A 61 11.10 -8.82 4.12
CA GLU A 61 11.07 -10.28 4.08
C GLU A 61 10.63 -10.86 5.44
N ALA A 62 11.24 -10.38 6.53
CA ALA A 62 10.89 -10.81 7.88
C ALA A 62 9.43 -10.48 8.27
N ALA A 63 8.91 -9.33 7.83
CA ALA A 63 7.52 -8.93 8.07
C ALA A 63 6.54 -9.79 7.25
N ASN A 64 6.86 -10.07 5.98
CA ASN A 64 6.03 -10.90 5.10
C ASN A 64 5.80 -12.31 5.64
N LEU A 65 6.77 -12.88 6.38
CA LEU A 65 6.59 -14.17 7.07
C LEU A 65 5.47 -14.17 8.13
N ARG A 66 5.01 -12.99 8.56
CA ARG A 66 4.01 -12.80 9.62
C ARG A 66 2.69 -12.23 9.09
N LEU A 67 2.67 -11.77 7.84
CA LEU A 67 1.48 -11.19 7.22
C LEU A 67 0.65 -12.30 6.58
N ASP A 68 -0.57 -12.48 7.06
CA ASP A 68 -1.53 -13.39 6.44
C ASP A 68 -2.37 -12.65 5.39
N GLY A 69 -2.30 -13.11 4.14
CA GLY A 69 -3.06 -12.54 3.02
C GLY A 69 -2.62 -11.14 2.54
N LEU A 70 -1.52 -10.60 3.09
CA LEU A 70 -0.91 -9.32 2.71
C LEU A 70 0.59 -9.51 2.45
N SER A 71 1.17 -8.64 1.62
CA SER A 71 2.61 -8.64 1.35
C SER A 71 3.13 -7.23 1.14
N LEU A 72 4.26 -6.92 1.75
CA LEU A 72 5.10 -5.77 1.46
C LEU A 72 5.95 -6.07 0.24
N ILE A 73 5.83 -5.26 -0.80
CA ILE A 73 6.61 -5.33 -2.04
C ILE A 73 7.22 -3.96 -2.33
N ALA A 74 8.34 -3.94 -3.05
CA ALA A 74 8.92 -2.71 -3.57
C ALA A 74 8.50 -2.56 -5.03
N VAL A 75 8.02 -1.38 -5.39
CA VAL A 75 7.57 -1.06 -6.75
C VAL A 75 8.32 0.18 -7.22
N ASP A 76 8.95 0.07 -8.40
CA ASP A 76 9.53 1.21 -9.09
C ASP A 76 8.42 1.99 -9.81
N MET A 77 8.36 3.28 -9.55
CA MET A 77 7.47 4.24 -10.19
C MET A 77 8.31 5.38 -10.76
N ASP A 78 8.47 5.39 -12.10
CA ASP A 78 9.15 6.40 -12.91
C ASP A 78 10.54 6.85 -12.40
N ASP A 79 10.58 7.59 -11.29
CA ASP A 79 11.75 8.21 -10.67
C ASP A 79 12.06 7.72 -9.23
N ALA A 80 11.20 6.93 -8.60
CA ALA A 80 11.35 6.47 -7.22
C ALA A 80 10.94 5.01 -7.02
N THR A 81 11.54 4.35 -6.04
CA THR A 81 11.05 3.06 -5.52
C THR A 81 10.20 3.33 -4.28
N ARG A 82 8.99 2.78 -4.22
CA ARG A 82 8.10 2.87 -3.05
C ARG A 82 7.76 1.49 -2.53
N ILE A 83 7.46 1.41 -1.23
CA ILE A 83 6.94 0.18 -0.64
C ILE A 83 5.42 0.18 -0.80
N VAL A 84 4.86 -0.97 -1.17
CA VAL A 84 3.42 -1.19 -1.31
C VAL A 84 3.03 -2.34 -0.41
N ILE A 85 1.99 -2.16 0.40
CA ILE A 85 1.27 -3.30 0.97
C ILE A 85 0.22 -3.73 -0.03
N ASP A 86 0.43 -4.92 -0.59
CA ASP A 86 -0.46 -5.55 -1.55
C ASP A 86 -1.28 -6.65 -0.87
N GLY A 87 -2.57 -6.69 -1.17
CA GLY A 87 -3.51 -7.69 -0.68
C GLY A 87 -4.31 -8.26 -1.82
N ASN A 88 -4.22 -9.57 -2.02
CA ASN A 88 -4.81 -10.27 -3.14
C ASN A 88 -5.94 -11.20 -2.72
N GLY A 89 -7.06 -11.16 -3.45
CA GLY A 89 -8.23 -11.97 -3.13
C GLY A 89 -9.01 -12.39 -4.37
N LYS A 90 -10.06 -13.20 -4.15
CA LYS A 90 -11.07 -13.45 -5.19
C LYS A 90 -11.88 -12.19 -5.41
N THR A 91 -12.18 -11.86 -6.67
CA THR A 91 -13.00 -10.67 -6.99
C THR A 91 -14.40 -10.77 -6.39
N SER A 92 -14.99 -11.98 -6.35
CA SER A 92 -16.31 -12.24 -5.75
C SER A 92 -16.41 -11.84 -4.28
N ASP A 93 -15.26 -11.82 -3.60
CA ASP A 93 -15.19 -11.53 -2.18
C ASP A 93 -15.03 -10.04 -1.89
N MET A 94 -14.71 -9.23 -2.91
CA MET A 94 -14.37 -7.82 -2.78
C MET A 94 -15.63 -6.97 -2.68
N THR A 95 -16.22 -6.92 -1.49
CA THR A 95 -17.32 -6.00 -1.15
C THR A 95 -16.78 -4.64 -0.70
N PRO A 96 -17.59 -3.56 -0.73
CA PRO A 96 -17.17 -2.26 -0.18
C PRO A 96 -16.71 -2.33 1.29
N GLN A 97 -17.35 -3.16 2.10
CA GLN A 97 -16.97 -3.37 3.51
C GLN A 97 -15.63 -4.10 3.63
N ARG A 98 -15.40 -5.14 2.82
CA ARG A 98 -14.11 -5.85 2.80
C ARG A 98 -13.00 -4.92 2.32
N PHE A 99 -13.25 -4.16 1.26
CA PHE A 99 -12.31 -3.17 0.74
C PHE A 99 -11.93 -2.13 1.80
N ALA A 100 -12.91 -1.52 2.47
CA ALA A 100 -12.68 -0.54 3.53
C ALA A 100 -11.87 -1.13 4.70
N LYS A 101 -12.23 -2.35 5.14
CA LYS A 101 -11.49 -3.07 6.20
C LYS A 101 -10.07 -3.41 5.78
N THR A 102 -9.87 -3.86 4.55
CA THR A 102 -8.54 -4.14 4.00
C THR A 102 -7.69 -2.87 3.96
N LEU A 103 -8.24 -1.75 3.51
CA LEU A 103 -7.53 -0.45 3.52
C LEU A 103 -7.16 0.00 4.92
N GLU A 104 -8.05 -0.14 5.90
CA GLU A 104 -7.77 0.23 7.29
C GLU A 104 -6.63 -0.61 7.88
N THR A 105 -6.64 -1.93 7.65
CA THR A 105 -5.55 -2.83 8.06
C THR A 105 -4.23 -2.45 7.37
N MET A 106 -4.25 -2.25 6.05
CA MET A 106 -3.07 -1.83 5.30
C MET A 106 -2.53 -0.50 5.79
N ALA A 107 -3.40 0.46 6.07
CA ALA A 107 -2.99 1.79 6.51
C ALA A 107 -2.36 1.77 7.91
N SER A 108 -2.90 0.98 8.84
CA SER A 108 -2.26 0.76 10.13
C SER A 108 -0.85 0.17 9.99
N LEU A 109 -0.67 -0.78 9.07
CA LEU A 109 0.63 -1.42 8.82
C LEU A 109 1.61 -0.47 8.13
N ILE A 110 1.22 0.19 7.04
CA ILE A 110 2.10 1.09 6.29
C ILE A 110 2.49 2.30 7.14
N THR A 111 1.59 2.81 8.00
CA THR A 111 1.90 3.92 8.92
C THR A 111 2.99 3.51 9.92
N SER A 112 2.91 2.28 10.45
CA SER A 112 3.96 1.75 11.32
C SER A 112 5.30 1.63 10.60
N TRP A 113 5.27 1.23 9.33
CA TRP A 113 6.45 1.13 8.48
C TRP A 113 7.06 2.50 8.18
N ASP A 114 6.26 3.47 7.74
CA ASP A 114 6.69 4.83 7.47
C ASP A 114 7.34 5.45 8.71
N ASN A 115 6.71 5.32 9.88
CA ASN A 115 7.29 5.83 11.13
C ASN A 115 8.63 5.16 11.48
N GLY A 116 8.75 3.85 11.26
CA GLY A 116 10.00 3.12 11.48
C GLY A 116 11.13 3.60 10.56
N LEU A 117 10.82 3.79 9.27
CA LEU A 117 11.76 4.28 8.27
C LEU A 117 12.16 5.76 8.51
N LEU A 118 11.22 6.61 8.92
CA LEU A 118 11.52 7.98 9.34
C LEU A 118 12.49 8.00 10.53
N GLY A 119 12.31 7.10 11.50
CA GLY A 119 13.23 6.92 12.63
C GLY A 119 14.65 6.49 12.21
N LEU A 120 14.79 5.89 11.03
CA LEU A 120 16.07 5.51 10.42
C LEU A 120 16.65 6.59 9.49
N GLY A 121 15.96 7.73 9.32
CA GLY A 121 16.45 8.88 8.55
C GLY A 121 15.99 8.95 7.09
N TYR A 122 14.99 8.17 6.66
CA TYR A 122 14.40 8.30 5.33
C TYR A 122 13.29 9.35 5.34
N CYS A 123 13.50 10.47 4.64
CA CYS A 123 12.52 11.57 4.59
C CYS A 123 11.35 11.26 3.63
N LEU A 124 10.19 11.83 3.94
CA LEU A 124 9.10 12.02 2.98
C LEU A 124 9.57 13.05 1.96
N ALA A 125 9.72 12.64 0.69
CA ALA A 125 10.10 13.54 -0.40
C ALA A 125 8.97 14.50 -0.77
#